data_AF-A0AA39Q0Y1-F1
#
_entry.id   AF-A0AA39Q0Y1-F1
#
_cell.length_a   1.000
_cell.length_b   1.000
_cell.length_c   1.000
_cell.angle_alpha   90.00
_cell.angle_beta   90.00
_cell.angle_gamma   90.00
#
_symmetry.space_group_name_H-M   'P 1'
#
loop_
_entity.id
_entity.type
_entity.pdbx_description
1 polymer ?
#
loop_
_entity_poly.entity_id
_entity_poly.type
_entity_poly.pdbx_seq_one_letter_code
_entity_poly.pdbx_strand_id
1 'polypeptide(L)'
;MSVVLLDIRTRELQDAHAYSMRSDTLSTDELVAKVESLNAEINQVSAYMADPMKFGARVDFEAARAEAVQWFGTYIIDLLCSGINEETRMQVVHIAIQAALVQTCADFISRWHIEKRTDENLSRLYAKIQATNTQVVAGRWRAMTRSGSKYESLSDIKKEWINVVIRKLAIVLIFAGWTGVGTKPTWEVCTSFLMKRYGERIEEIVHLAMDLDRGMGEGIVSEDIVIFFVGGGSSFVPDTMENGDGEFTVSESDHVLCTCELGLKVSRSVQKDGYSAILVKPKVVLCSTMSEIIPRV
;
A
#
# COMPACT_ATOMS: atom_id res chain seq x y z
N MET A 1 -27.52 46.50 14.39
CA MET A 1 -27.44 45.30 15.25
C MET A 1 -28.19 44.10 14.66
N SER A 2 -29.34 44.27 13.99
CA SER A 2 -30.10 43.17 13.38
C SER A 2 -29.46 42.54 12.13
N VAL A 3 -28.83 43.34 11.26
CA VAL A 3 -28.18 42.85 10.02
C VAL A 3 -27.01 41.91 10.33
N VAL A 4 -26.17 42.28 11.31
CA VAL A 4 -25.04 41.45 11.75
C VAL A 4 -25.51 40.13 12.36
N LEU A 5 -26.62 40.13 13.12
CA LEU A 5 -27.19 38.91 13.70
C LEU A 5 -27.81 37.99 12.64
N LEU A 6 -28.41 38.58 11.59
CA LEU A 6 -28.94 37.86 10.43
C LEU A 6 -27.84 37.23 9.60
N ASP A 7 -26.74 37.95 9.35
CA ASP A 7 -25.57 37.40 8.66
C ASP A 7 -24.93 36.26 9.46
N ILE A 8 -24.78 36.41 10.77
CA ILE A 8 -24.27 35.35 11.66
C ILE A 8 -25.17 34.11 11.58
N ARG A 9 -26.49 34.27 11.73
CA ARG A 9 -27.42 33.13 11.66
C ARG A 9 -27.50 32.49 10.28
N THR A 10 -27.38 33.29 9.22
CA THR A 10 -27.35 32.77 7.84
C THR A 10 -26.09 31.96 7.61
N ARG A 11 -24.95 32.41 8.14
CA ARG A 11 -23.69 31.68 8.10
C ARG A 11 -23.72 30.41 8.94
N GLU A 12 -24.25 30.49 10.16
CA GLU A 12 -24.46 29.31 11.02
C GLU A 12 -25.39 28.28 10.37
N LEU A 13 -26.46 28.72 9.69
CA LEU A 13 -27.36 27.85 8.93
C LEU A 13 -26.67 27.25 7.70
N GLN A 14 -25.89 28.04 6.96
CA GLN A 14 -25.11 27.55 5.82
C GLN A 14 -24.04 26.54 6.26
N ASP A 15 -23.34 26.80 7.36
CA ASP A 15 -22.33 25.92 7.94
C ASP A 15 -22.99 24.64 8.50
N ALA A 16 -24.13 24.76 9.19
CA ALA A 16 -24.90 23.61 9.67
C ALA A 16 -25.50 22.79 8.51
N HIS A 17 -25.93 23.43 7.42
CA HIS A 17 -26.43 22.76 6.22
C HIS A 17 -25.30 22.09 5.45
N ALA A 18 -24.15 22.75 5.27
CA ALA A 18 -22.96 22.18 4.66
C ALA A 18 -22.42 21.00 5.47
N TYR A 19 -22.47 21.10 6.81
CA TYR A 19 -22.15 20.01 7.71
C TYR A 19 -23.18 18.87 7.60
N SER A 20 -24.48 19.18 7.53
CA SER A 20 -25.56 18.19 7.43
C SER A 20 -25.58 17.42 6.09
N MET A 21 -25.23 18.06 4.98
CA MET A 21 -25.33 17.51 3.61
C MET A 21 -24.14 16.67 3.13
N ARG A 22 -23.06 16.47 3.91
CA ARG A 22 -22.05 15.46 3.55
C ARG A 22 -22.61 14.06 3.80
N SER A 23 -23.29 13.52 2.79
CA SER A 23 -23.53 12.10 2.56
C SER A 23 -22.31 11.49 1.87
N ASP A 24 -22.26 10.16 1.79
CA ASP A 24 -21.24 9.48 0.97
C ASP A 24 -21.32 9.99 -0.47
N THR A 25 -20.17 10.34 -1.03
CA THR A 25 -20.01 10.76 -2.43
C THR A 25 -19.51 9.61 -3.31
N LEU A 26 -19.16 8.48 -2.71
CA LEU A 26 -18.76 7.25 -3.38
C LEU A 26 -19.50 6.07 -2.77
N SER A 27 -19.85 5.11 -3.60
CA SER A 27 -20.35 3.81 -3.19
C SER A 27 -19.20 2.86 -2.79
N THR A 28 -19.55 1.79 -2.06
CA THR A 28 -18.58 0.73 -1.75
C THR A 28 -18.08 0.03 -3.01
N ASP A 29 -18.95 -0.20 -4.00
CA ASP A 29 -18.58 -0.85 -5.27
C ASP A 29 -17.55 -0.02 -6.06
N GLU A 30 -17.67 1.31 -6.05
CA GLU A 30 -16.66 2.18 -6.66
C GLU A 30 -15.30 2.09 -5.96
N LEU A 31 -15.26 1.89 -4.64
CA LEU A 31 -14.00 1.66 -3.92
C LEU A 31 -13.40 0.28 -4.24
N VAL A 32 -14.25 -0.74 -4.37
CA VAL A 32 -13.82 -2.09 -4.80
C VAL A 32 -13.17 -1.99 -6.18
N ALA A 33 -13.81 -1.33 -7.14
CA ALA A 33 -13.24 -1.13 -8.46
C ALA A 33 -11.89 -0.37 -8.45
N LYS A 34 -11.75 0.62 -7.55
CA LYS A 34 -10.48 1.36 -7.38
C LYS A 34 -9.36 0.49 -6.83
N VAL A 35 -9.62 -0.36 -5.82
CA VAL A 35 -8.57 -1.25 -5.27
C VAL A 35 -8.20 -2.34 -6.28
N GLU A 36 -9.17 -2.87 -7.04
CA GLU A 36 -8.92 -3.83 -8.11
C GLU A 36 -8.06 -3.22 -9.24
N SER A 37 -8.36 -1.98 -9.63
CA SER A 37 -7.56 -1.26 -10.63
C SER A 37 -6.11 -1.04 -10.16
N LEU A 38 -5.93 -0.66 -8.89
CA LEU A 38 -4.61 -0.52 -8.29
C LEU A 38 -3.85 -1.86 -8.27
N ASN A 39 -4.50 -2.93 -7.84
CA ASN A 39 -3.90 -4.27 -7.79
C ASN A 39 -3.50 -4.77 -9.19
N ALA A 40 -4.36 -4.55 -10.20
CA ALA A 40 -4.07 -4.93 -11.58
C ALA A 40 -2.85 -4.20 -12.15
N GLU A 41 -2.76 -2.88 -11.90
CA GLU A 41 -1.61 -2.07 -12.34
C GLU A 41 -0.32 -2.51 -11.65
N ILE A 42 -0.36 -2.74 -10.32
CA ILE A 42 0.78 -3.27 -9.56
C ILE A 42 1.24 -4.62 -10.14
N ASN A 43 0.31 -5.55 -10.39
CA ASN A 43 0.63 -6.85 -10.96
C ASN A 43 1.29 -6.70 -12.34
N GLN A 44 0.73 -5.89 -13.23
CA GLN A 44 1.27 -5.68 -14.57
C GLN A 44 2.68 -5.07 -14.55
N VAL A 45 2.93 -4.08 -13.70
CA VAL A 45 4.26 -3.48 -13.54
C VAL A 45 5.24 -4.49 -12.98
N SER A 46 4.83 -5.27 -11.97
CA SER A 46 5.69 -6.26 -11.35
C SER A 46 6.09 -7.39 -12.32
N ALA A 47 5.17 -7.85 -13.16
CA ALA A 47 5.46 -8.81 -14.22
C ALA A 47 6.40 -8.22 -15.27
N TYR A 48 6.19 -6.98 -15.71
CA TYR A 48 7.07 -6.33 -16.68
C TYR A 48 8.48 -6.08 -16.15
N MET A 49 8.62 -5.81 -14.85
CA MET A 49 9.92 -5.66 -14.21
C MET A 49 10.60 -6.99 -13.88
N ALA A 50 9.88 -8.12 -13.96
CA ALA A 50 10.43 -9.46 -13.73
C ALA A 50 11.26 -9.99 -14.91
N ASP A 51 11.23 -9.32 -16.06
CA ASP A 51 12.05 -9.68 -17.21
C ASP A 51 13.55 -9.44 -16.97
N PRO A 52 14.42 -10.39 -17.35
CA PRO A 52 15.86 -10.24 -17.20
C PRO A 52 16.40 -8.96 -17.85
N MET A 53 17.19 -8.20 -17.10
CA MET A 53 17.84 -7.00 -17.61
C MET A 53 19.24 -6.84 -17.04
N LYS A 54 20.05 -5.97 -17.64
CA LYS A 54 21.33 -5.55 -17.05
C LYS A 54 21.07 -4.37 -16.12
N PHE A 55 21.14 -4.61 -14.82
CA PHE A 55 20.91 -3.62 -13.77
C PHE A 55 21.92 -3.76 -12.65
N GLY A 56 22.69 -2.72 -12.34
CA GLY A 56 23.59 -2.74 -11.18
C GLY A 56 23.72 -1.35 -10.58
N ALA A 57 24.01 -1.27 -9.29
CA ALA A 57 24.24 -0.03 -8.57
C ALA A 57 25.44 -0.18 -7.62
N ARG A 58 26.18 0.91 -7.41
CA ARG A 58 27.17 0.98 -6.33
C ARG A 58 26.46 1.19 -4.99
N VAL A 59 26.22 0.09 -4.28
CA VAL A 59 25.61 0.08 -2.94
C VAL A 59 26.50 -0.66 -1.94
N ASP A 60 26.39 -0.29 -0.68
CA ASP A 60 26.84 -1.14 0.43
C ASP A 60 25.86 -2.31 0.53
N PHE A 61 26.34 -3.50 0.19
CA PHE A 61 25.51 -4.70 0.09
C PHE A 61 24.92 -5.10 1.45
N GLU A 62 25.69 -4.95 2.54
CA GLU A 62 25.24 -5.36 3.87
C GLU A 62 24.21 -4.37 4.41
N ALA A 63 24.45 -3.07 4.22
CA ALA A 63 23.47 -2.04 4.57
C ALA A 63 22.17 -2.18 3.76
N ALA A 64 22.27 -2.45 2.45
CA ALA A 64 21.12 -2.70 1.60
C ALA A 64 20.37 -3.97 2.02
N ARG A 65 21.09 -5.02 2.46
CA ARG A 65 20.48 -6.27 2.93
C ARG A 65 19.72 -6.04 4.22
N ALA A 66 20.31 -5.34 5.18
CA ALA A 66 19.65 -5.02 6.44
C ALA A 66 18.35 -4.24 6.23
N GLU A 67 18.35 -3.27 5.31
CA GLU A 67 17.16 -2.52 4.93
C GLU A 67 16.11 -3.40 4.24
N ALA A 68 16.53 -4.23 3.28
CA ALA A 68 15.61 -5.09 2.54
C ALA A 68 14.96 -6.17 3.43
N VAL A 69 15.69 -6.70 4.41
CA VAL A 69 15.14 -7.63 5.41
C VAL A 69 14.03 -6.97 6.23
N GLN A 70 14.10 -5.67 6.51
CA GLN A 70 13.02 -4.95 7.20
C GLN A 70 11.74 -4.85 6.35
N TRP A 71 11.87 -4.80 5.02
CA TRP A 71 10.72 -4.67 4.12
C TRP A 71 10.11 -6.02 3.73
N PHE A 72 10.96 -6.99 3.40
CA PHE A 72 10.58 -8.24 2.75
C PHE A 72 10.74 -9.47 3.64
N GLY A 73 11.39 -9.33 4.79
CA GLY A 73 11.83 -10.46 5.60
C GLY A 73 13.08 -11.15 5.04
N THR A 74 13.71 -11.99 5.84
CA THR A 74 14.94 -12.70 5.47
C THR A 74 14.73 -13.67 4.31
N TYR A 75 13.59 -14.36 4.30
CA TYR A 75 13.33 -15.43 3.36
C TYR A 75 13.32 -14.95 1.90
N ILE A 76 12.58 -13.89 1.55
CA ILE A 76 12.58 -13.33 0.19
C ILE A 76 13.98 -12.92 -0.26
N ILE A 77 14.78 -12.32 0.64
CA ILE A 77 16.14 -11.87 0.32
C ILE A 77 17.07 -13.04 0.07
N ASP A 78 17.01 -14.08 0.90
CA ASP A 78 17.80 -15.28 0.71
C ASP A 78 17.44 -16.00 -0.60
N LEU A 79 16.16 -15.97 -1.01
CA LEU A 79 15.71 -16.47 -2.31
C LEU A 79 16.22 -15.66 -3.48
N LEU A 80 16.14 -14.32 -3.42
CA LEU A 80 16.66 -13.45 -4.47
C LEU A 80 18.16 -13.69 -4.68
N CYS A 81 18.92 -13.90 -3.60
CA CYS A 81 20.36 -14.17 -3.63
C CYS A 81 20.73 -15.62 -3.95
N SER A 82 19.76 -16.54 -4.04
CA SER A 82 20.04 -17.96 -4.23
C SER A 82 20.47 -18.28 -5.67
N GLY A 83 21.23 -19.36 -5.83
CA GLY A 83 21.67 -19.88 -7.13
C GLY A 83 20.57 -20.60 -7.90
N ILE A 84 19.37 -20.03 -7.98
CA ILE A 84 18.20 -20.58 -8.69
C ILE A 84 18.31 -20.38 -10.21
N ASN A 85 17.59 -21.23 -10.96
CA ASN A 85 17.46 -21.10 -12.41
C ASN A 85 16.74 -19.78 -12.78
N GLU A 86 16.82 -19.39 -14.06
CA GLU A 86 16.31 -18.10 -14.52
C GLU A 86 14.79 -17.96 -14.38
N GLU A 87 14.02 -19.00 -14.69
CA GLU A 87 12.55 -19.00 -14.60
C GLU A 87 12.09 -18.78 -13.15
N THR A 88 12.64 -19.56 -12.22
CA THR A 88 12.39 -19.41 -10.78
C THR A 88 12.82 -18.02 -10.30
N ARG A 89 13.94 -17.49 -10.80
CA ARG A 89 14.39 -16.13 -10.45
C ARG A 89 13.41 -15.06 -10.91
N MET A 90 12.90 -15.16 -12.15
CA MET A 90 11.89 -14.23 -12.67
C MET A 90 10.64 -14.24 -11.78
N GLN A 91 10.18 -15.41 -11.37
CA GLN A 91 9.03 -15.55 -10.46
C GLN A 91 9.30 -14.92 -9.08
N VAL A 92 10.47 -15.16 -8.48
CA VAL A 92 10.82 -14.55 -7.19
C VAL A 92 10.95 -13.02 -7.31
N VAL A 93 11.49 -12.50 -8.41
CA VAL A 93 11.57 -11.06 -8.67
C VAL A 93 10.18 -10.45 -8.84
N HIS A 94 9.29 -11.10 -9.59
CA HIS A 94 7.90 -10.69 -9.74
C HIS A 94 7.23 -10.54 -8.37
N ILE A 95 7.28 -11.59 -7.54
CA ILE A 95 6.69 -11.60 -6.19
C ILE A 95 7.28 -10.50 -5.32
N ALA A 96 8.61 -10.33 -5.31
CA ALA A 96 9.29 -9.33 -4.48
C ALA A 96 8.94 -7.89 -4.90
N ILE A 97 8.87 -7.61 -6.21
CA ILE A 97 8.46 -6.31 -6.73
C ILE A 97 7.00 -6.02 -6.41
N GLN A 98 6.12 -7.00 -6.63
CA GLN A 98 4.70 -6.88 -6.32
C GLN A 98 4.50 -6.56 -4.84
N ALA A 99 5.14 -7.33 -3.95
CA ALA A 99 5.09 -7.12 -2.51
C ALA A 99 5.62 -5.72 -2.10
N ALA A 100 6.70 -5.24 -2.73
CA ALA A 100 7.23 -3.90 -2.50
C ALA A 100 6.20 -2.81 -2.82
N LEU A 101 5.56 -2.92 -3.99
CA LEU A 101 4.57 -1.95 -4.45
C LEU A 101 3.33 -1.98 -3.56
N VAL A 102 2.78 -3.17 -3.29
CA VAL A 102 1.63 -3.38 -2.40
C VAL A 102 1.87 -2.80 -1.02
N GLN A 103 2.99 -3.14 -0.38
CA GLN A 103 3.34 -2.63 0.95
C GLN A 103 3.47 -1.10 0.93
N THR A 104 4.12 -0.53 -0.09
CA THR A 104 4.32 0.91 -0.18
C THR A 104 3.01 1.67 -0.45
N CYS A 105 2.08 1.07 -1.21
CA CYS A 105 0.72 1.57 -1.36
C CYS A 105 -0.05 1.51 -0.03
N ALA A 106 -0.01 0.37 0.68
CA ALA A 106 -0.66 0.23 1.98
C ALA A 106 -0.15 1.27 2.99
N ASP A 107 1.18 1.38 3.14
CA ASP A 107 1.82 2.37 4.01
C ASP A 107 1.43 3.80 3.62
N PHE A 108 1.42 4.10 2.32
CA PHE A 108 1.01 5.42 1.85
C PHE A 108 -0.44 5.71 2.21
N ILE A 109 -1.39 4.83 1.84
CA ILE A 109 -2.83 5.03 2.01
C ILE A 109 -3.17 5.20 3.50
N SER A 110 -2.66 4.30 4.36
CA SER A 110 -2.96 4.30 5.79
C SER A 110 -2.50 5.56 6.54
N ARG A 111 -1.52 6.29 6.02
CA ARG A 111 -1.01 7.51 6.64
C ARG A 111 -1.96 8.69 6.47
N TRP A 112 -2.01 9.54 7.48
CA TRP A 112 -2.66 10.85 7.51
C TRP A 112 -1.72 11.97 7.05
N HIS A 113 -0.40 11.77 7.15
CA HIS A 113 0.56 12.81 6.79
C HIS A 113 1.94 12.26 6.40
N ILE A 114 2.69 13.01 5.58
CA ILE A 114 4.05 12.66 5.14
C ILE A 114 5.11 12.82 6.25
N GLU A 115 4.91 13.75 7.16
CA GLU A 115 5.71 13.86 8.38
C GLU A 115 5.20 12.88 9.44
N LYS A 116 6.07 11.98 9.88
CA LYS A 116 5.76 10.89 10.82
C LYS A 116 5.13 11.37 12.13
N ARG A 117 5.65 12.45 12.72
CA ARG A 117 5.12 12.96 14.00
C ARG A 117 3.68 13.45 13.86
N THR A 118 3.40 14.17 12.80
CA THR A 118 2.06 14.69 12.50
C THR A 118 1.10 13.55 12.18
N ASP A 119 1.56 12.55 11.42
CA ASP A 119 0.81 11.33 11.12
C ASP A 119 0.39 10.56 12.40
N GLU A 120 1.33 10.32 13.32
CA GLU A 120 1.08 9.65 14.60
C GLU A 120 0.11 10.46 15.49
N ASN A 121 0.23 11.79 15.49
CA ASN A 121 -0.66 12.67 16.25
C ASN A 121 -2.09 12.63 15.71
N LEU A 122 -2.26 12.74 14.39
CA LEU A 122 -3.57 12.70 13.72
C LEU A 122 -4.23 11.34 13.88
N SER A 123 -3.47 10.25 13.73
CA SER A 123 -3.96 8.88 13.95
C SER A 123 -4.49 8.68 15.37
N ARG A 124 -3.74 9.13 16.39
CA ARG A 124 -4.17 9.05 17.80
C ARG A 124 -5.39 9.92 18.07
N LEU A 125 -5.44 11.12 17.50
CA LEU A 125 -6.58 12.02 17.64
C LEU A 125 -7.83 11.41 17.01
N TYR A 126 -7.70 10.81 15.82
CA TYR A 126 -8.80 10.14 15.14
C TYR A 126 -9.37 8.99 15.97
N ALA A 127 -8.51 8.11 16.49
CA ALA A 127 -8.94 7.00 17.35
C ALA A 127 -9.76 7.47 18.55
N LYS A 128 -9.38 8.61 19.16
CA LYS A 128 -10.15 9.21 20.25
C LYS A 128 -11.51 9.75 19.77
N ILE A 129 -11.55 10.39 18.61
CA ILE A 129 -12.79 10.93 18.03
C ILE A 129 -13.75 9.79 17.69
N GLN A 130 -13.25 8.74 17.03
CA GLN A 130 -14.01 7.54 16.70
C GLN A 130 -14.58 6.84 17.94
N ALA A 131 -13.83 6.82 19.05
CA ALA A 131 -14.28 6.20 20.30
C ALA A 131 -15.31 7.03 21.09
N THR A 132 -15.43 8.34 20.84
CA THR A 132 -16.23 9.26 21.66
C THR A 132 -17.41 9.89 20.91
N ASN A 133 -17.51 9.70 19.60
CA ASN A 133 -18.52 10.32 18.75
C ASN A 133 -19.26 9.28 17.91
N THR A 134 -20.37 9.70 17.29
CA THR A 134 -21.05 8.86 16.30
C THR A 134 -20.18 8.70 15.05
N GLN A 135 -20.39 7.59 14.34
CA GLN A 135 -19.67 7.29 13.10
C GLN A 135 -19.72 8.43 12.08
N VAL A 136 -20.88 9.08 11.92
CA VAL A 136 -21.05 10.21 11.00
C VAL A 136 -20.16 11.40 11.39
N VAL A 137 -20.03 11.69 12.69
CA VAL A 137 -19.16 12.78 13.17
C VAL A 137 -17.69 12.44 12.97
N ALA A 138 -17.30 11.20 13.29
CA ALA A 138 -15.93 10.72 13.09
C ALA A 138 -15.54 10.72 11.60
N GLY A 139 -16.38 10.15 10.72
CA GLY A 139 -16.15 10.12 9.29
C GLY A 139 -16.04 11.52 8.67
N ARG A 140 -16.86 12.47 9.10
CA ARG A 140 -16.74 13.88 8.67
C ARG A 140 -15.43 14.51 9.12
N TRP A 141 -15.02 14.26 10.36
CA TRP A 141 -13.74 14.73 10.85
C TRP A 141 -12.60 14.15 10.02
N ARG A 142 -12.60 12.83 9.75
CA ARG A 142 -11.62 12.17 8.88
C ARG A 142 -11.57 12.87 7.52
N ALA A 143 -12.71 13.02 6.86
CA ALA A 143 -12.78 13.60 5.53
C ALA A 143 -12.21 15.03 5.48
N MET A 144 -12.57 15.89 6.44
CA MET A 144 -12.03 17.24 6.53
C MET A 144 -10.53 17.23 6.80
N THR A 145 -10.07 16.48 7.79
CA THR A 145 -8.66 16.43 8.18
C THR A 145 -7.78 15.87 7.07
N ARG A 146 -8.18 14.77 6.40
CA ARG A 146 -7.39 14.18 5.31
C ARG A 146 -7.27 15.14 4.12
N SER A 147 -8.36 15.82 3.76
CA SER A 147 -8.35 16.78 2.65
C SER A 147 -7.40 17.96 2.87
N GLY A 148 -7.14 18.35 4.12
CA GLY A 148 -6.29 19.48 4.46
C GLY A 148 -4.89 19.13 4.99
N SER A 149 -4.57 17.85 5.25
CA SER A 149 -3.28 17.45 5.84
C SER A 149 -2.39 16.75 4.82
N LYS A 150 -2.82 15.58 4.35
CA LYS A 150 -1.95 14.70 3.57
C LYS A 150 -1.53 15.29 2.24
N TYR A 151 -2.38 16.09 1.60
CA TYR A 151 -2.28 16.49 0.19
C TYR A 151 -1.89 17.96 -0.03
N GLU A 152 -1.36 18.65 0.98
CA GLU A 152 -1.01 20.07 0.89
C GLU A 152 0.03 20.35 -0.21
N SER A 153 1.04 19.48 -0.37
CA SER A 153 2.04 19.55 -1.45
C SER A 153 2.09 18.26 -2.26
N LEU A 154 1.24 18.16 -3.30
CA LEU A 154 1.17 17.00 -4.19
C LEU A 154 2.52 16.64 -4.81
N SER A 155 3.33 17.63 -5.19
CA SER A 155 4.64 17.40 -5.79
C SER A 155 5.62 16.74 -4.83
N ASP A 156 5.65 17.16 -3.57
CA ASP A 156 6.58 16.62 -2.58
C ASP A 156 6.19 15.19 -2.20
N ILE A 157 4.89 14.94 -2.06
CA ILE A 157 4.36 13.60 -1.79
C ILE A 157 4.71 12.63 -2.90
N LYS A 158 4.44 13.01 -4.16
CA LYS A 158 4.77 12.18 -5.32
C LYS A 158 6.27 11.89 -5.37
N LYS A 159 7.10 12.91 -5.18
CA LYS A 159 8.57 12.77 -5.19
C LYS A 159 9.06 11.82 -4.11
N GLU A 160 8.59 11.98 -2.87
CA GLU A 160 9.00 11.12 -1.76
C GLU A 160 8.57 9.67 -2.00
N TRP A 161 7.32 9.47 -2.44
CA TRP A 161 6.81 8.13 -2.71
C TRP A 161 7.58 7.45 -3.84
N ILE A 162 7.83 8.15 -4.95
CA ILE A 162 8.62 7.64 -6.07
C ILE A 162 10.03 7.26 -5.60
N ASN A 163 10.68 8.09 -4.77
CA ASN A 163 12.00 7.78 -4.23
C ASN A 163 12.00 6.47 -3.42
N VAL A 164 11.01 6.28 -2.55
CA VAL A 164 10.86 5.06 -1.74
C VAL A 164 10.63 3.84 -2.64
N VAL A 165 9.71 3.93 -3.60
CA VAL A 165 9.42 2.83 -4.53
C VAL A 165 10.64 2.48 -5.37
N ILE A 166 11.25 3.45 -6.03
CA ILE A 166 12.44 3.21 -6.86
C ILE A 166 13.58 2.60 -6.03
N ARG A 167 13.73 3.00 -4.76
CA ARG A 167 14.72 2.41 -3.87
C ARG A 167 14.45 0.92 -3.61
N LYS A 168 13.21 0.56 -3.23
CA LYS A 168 12.81 -0.83 -3.01
C LYS A 168 13.01 -1.68 -4.27
N LEU A 169 12.55 -1.17 -5.42
CA LEU A 169 12.67 -1.85 -6.71
C LEU A 169 14.13 -2.10 -7.10
N ALA A 170 14.99 -1.07 -7.01
CA ALA A 170 16.41 -1.21 -7.30
C ALA A 170 17.08 -2.26 -6.41
N ILE A 171 16.74 -2.30 -5.11
CA ILE A 171 17.29 -3.27 -4.16
C ILE A 171 16.91 -4.70 -4.54
N VAL A 172 15.65 -4.96 -4.92
CA VAL A 172 15.20 -6.28 -5.39
C VAL A 172 16.02 -6.72 -6.61
N LEU A 173 16.18 -5.83 -7.60
CA LEU A 173 16.93 -6.12 -8.84
C LEU A 173 18.43 -6.38 -8.58
N ILE A 174 19.02 -5.70 -7.60
CA ILE A 174 20.41 -5.93 -7.17
C ILE A 174 20.56 -7.33 -6.58
N PHE A 175 19.66 -7.73 -5.67
CA PHE A 175 19.75 -9.04 -5.03
C PHE A 175 19.44 -10.19 -5.98
N ALA A 176 18.58 -9.99 -6.97
CA ALA A 176 18.32 -10.95 -8.04
C ALA A 176 19.55 -11.24 -8.93
N GLY A 177 20.66 -10.52 -8.76
CA GLY A 177 21.89 -10.77 -9.51
C GLY A 177 21.81 -10.33 -10.97
N TRP A 178 20.85 -9.47 -11.34
CA TRP A 178 20.75 -8.86 -12.66
C TRP A 178 21.87 -7.83 -12.95
N THR A 179 22.87 -7.77 -12.08
CA THR A 179 24.08 -6.96 -12.21
C THR A 179 24.78 -7.21 -13.53
N GLY A 180 24.89 -6.14 -14.33
CA GLY A 180 25.77 -6.12 -15.49
C GLY A 180 27.22 -6.27 -15.02
N VAL A 181 27.90 -7.31 -15.49
CA VAL A 181 29.32 -7.51 -15.23
C VAL A 181 30.11 -6.28 -15.71
N GLY A 182 30.85 -5.65 -14.80
CA GLY A 182 31.86 -4.63 -15.13
C GLY A 182 31.45 -3.15 -14.99
N THR A 183 30.17 -2.82 -14.77
CA THR A 183 29.75 -1.43 -14.50
C THR A 183 28.89 -1.37 -13.24
N LYS A 184 29.41 -0.75 -12.17
CA LYS A 184 28.64 -0.37 -10.98
C LYS A 184 28.35 1.13 -11.04
N PRO A 185 27.34 1.57 -11.81
CA PRO A 185 27.02 2.99 -11.92
C PRO A 185 26.60 3.57 -10.55
N THR A 186 26.62 4.90 -10.44
CA THR A 186 26.16 5.57 -9.21
C THR A 186 24.66 5.35 -9.02
N TRP A 187 24.19 5.50 -7.78
CA TRP A 187 22.78 5.32 -7.45
C TRP A 187 21.86 6.18 -8.33
N GLU A 188 22.23 7.43 -8.60
CA GLU A 188 21.45 8.39 -9.39
C GLU A 188 21.27 7.93 -10.85
N VAL A 189 22.30 7.32 -11.43
CA VAL A 189 22.22 6.75 -12.79
C VAL A 189 21.27 5.56 -12.82
N CYS A 190 21.27 4.73 -11.77
CA CYS A 190 20.39 3.56 -11.65
C CYS A 190 18.93 3.95 -11.49
N THR A 191 18.64 4.90 -10.60
CA THR A 191 17.29 5.39 -10.37
C THR A 191 16.75 6.10 -11.62
N SER A 192 17.60 6.86 -12.30
CA SER A 192 17.26 7.49 -13.59
C SER A 192 16.95 6.47 -14.68
N PHE A 193 17.68 5.34 -14.72
CA PHE A 193 17.38 4.23 -15.63
C PHE A 193 15.99 3.62 -15.35
N LEU A 194 15.68 3.34 -14.08
CA LEU A 194 14.37 2.81 -13.69
C LEU A 194 13.25 3.78 -14.01
N MET A 195 13.42 5.07 -13.69
CA MET A 195 12.44 6.11 -14.00
C MET A 195 12.22 6.26 -15.50
N LYS A 196 13.29 6.20 -16.31
CA LYS A 196 13.15 6.26 -17.77
C LYS A 196 12.36 5.09 -18.33
N ARG A 197 12.49 3.90 -17.74
CA ARG A 197 11.90 2.66 -18.25
C ARG A 197 10.50 2.37 -17.70
N TYR A 198 10.24 2.72 -16.44
CA TYR A 198 9.04 2.34 -15.69
C TYR A 198 8.31 3.54 -15.08
N GLY A 199 8.84 4.75 -15.20
CA GLY A 199 8.34 5.95 -14.50
C GLY A 199 6.87 6.23 -14.76
N GLU A 200 6.41 6.17 -16.01
CA GLU A 200 5.00 6.41 -16.36
C GLU A 200 4.06 5.43 -15.62
N ARG A 201 4.42 4.15 -15.58
CA ARG A 201 3.63 3.11 -14.90
C ARG A 201 3.67 3.26 -13.37
N ILE A 202 4.84 3.61 -12.83
CA ILE A 202 4.99 3.92 -11.40
C ILE A 202 4.15 5.15 -11.03
N GLU A 203 4.12 6.18 -11.87
CA GLU A 203 3.27 7.37 -11.68
C GLU A 203 1.78 7.03 -11.75
N GLU A 204 1.37 6.07 -12.57
CA GLU A 204 -0.01 5.58 -12.58
C GLU A 204 -0.36 4.86 -11.28
N ILE A 205 0.52 4.03 -10.73
CA ILE A 205 0.32 3.41 -9.39
C ILE A 205 0.14 4.49 -8.32
N VAL A 206 0.96 5.56 -8.36
CA VAL A 206 0.83 6.70 -7.43
C VAL A 206 -0.56 7.32 -7.56
N HIS A 207 -1.00 7.57 -8.79
CA HIS A 207 -2.29 8.18 -9.08
C HIS A 207 -3.45 7.32 -8.55
N LEU A 208 -3.45 6.01 -8.86
CA LEU A 208 -4.46 5.06 -8.39
C LEU A 208 -4.47 4.95 -6.86
N ALA A 209 -3.30 4.91 -6.21
CA ALA A 209 -3.20 4.84 -4.76
C ALA A 209 -3.73 6.12 -4.08
N MET A 210 -3.48 7.30 -4.66
CA MET A 210 -4.02 8.57 -4.18
C MET A 210 -5.54 8.65 -4.37
N ASP A 211 -6.04 8.20 -5.52
CA ASP A 211 -7.49 8.19 -5.81
C ASP A 211 -8.24 7.23 -4.86
N LEU A 212 -7.70 6.03 -4.62
CA LEU A 212 -8.22 5.09 -3.63
C LEU A 212 -8.20 5.70 -2.22
N ASP A 213 -7.09 6.31 -1.82
CA ASP A 213 -6.95 6.93 -0.51
C ASP A 213 -7.95 8.07 -0.26
N ARG A 214 -8.14 8.94 -1.26
CA ARG A 214 -9.13 10.01 -1.19
C ARG A 214 -10.54 9.45 -1.18
N GLY A 215 -10.81 8.41 -1.96
CA GLY A 215 -12.10 7.76 -1.95
C GLY A 215 -12.47 7.21 -0.57
N MET A 216 -11.55 6.47 0.06
CA MET A 216 -11.75 5.91 1.40
C MET A 216 -11.77 6.99 2.49
N GLY A 217 -10.88 7.97 2.38
CA GLY A 217 -10.65 8.97 3.40
C GLY A 217 -11.66 10.11 3.40
N GLU A 218 -12.13 10.53 2.23
CA GLU A 218 -12.95 11.72 2.03
C GLU A 218 -14.34 11.41 1.48
N GLY A 219 -14.46 10.37 0.66
CA GLY A 219 -15.68 10.08 -0.11
C GLY A 219 -16.74 9.27 0.63
N ILE A 220 -16.36 8.52 1.66
CA ILE A 220 -17.31 7.78 2.50
C ILE A 220 -17.18 8.30 3.92
N VAL A 221 -18.29 8.69 4.53
CA VAL A 221 -18.39 9.19 5.91
C VAL A 221 -19.27 8.30 6.78
N SER A 222 -20.16 7.51 6.15
CA SER A 222 -21.04 6.57 6.84
C SER A 222 -20.29 5.42 7.51
N GLU A 223 -19.10 5.07 7.01
CA GLU A 223 -18.28 3.97 7.50
C GLU A 223 -16.78 4.30 7.46
N ASP A 224 -15.98 3.50 8.17
CA ASP A 224 -14.52 3.55 8.16
C ASP A 224 -14.00 2.39 7.32
N ILE A 225 -13.76 2.62 6.04
CA ILE A 225 -13.15 1.62 5.17
C ILE A 225 -11.65 1.82 5.18
N VAL A 226 -10.90 0.74 5.43
CA VAL A 226 -9.44 0.74 5.51
C VAL A 226 -8.85 -0.34 4.61
N ILE A 227 -7.59 -0.14 4.21
CA ILE A 227 -6.83 -1.16 3.49
C ILE A 227 -6.70 -2.37 4.39
N PHE A 228 -6.97 -3.54 3.83
CA PHE A 228 -6.67 -4.81 4.45
C PHE A 228 -5.38 -5.35 3.85
N PHE A 229 -4.31 -5.25 4.63
CA PHE A 229 -2.98 -5.75 4.31
C PHE A 229 -2.56 -6.76 5.39
N VAL A 230 -1.84 -7.81 4.99
CA VAL A 230 -1.34 -8.85 5.89
C VAL A 230 0.19 -8.87 5.86
N GLY A 231 0.80 -8.71 7.03
CA GLY A 231 2.25 -8.75 7.16
C GLY A 231 2.80 -10.16 6.98
N GLY A 232 3.99 -10.26 6.39
CA GLY A 232 4.73 -11.52 6.30
C GLY A 232 4.95 -12.16 7.68
N GLY A 233 4.88 -13.49 7.73
CA GLY A 233 4.95 -14.28 8.97
C GLY A 233 3.61 -14.43 9.71
N SER A 234 2.53 -13.81 9.25
CA SER A 234 1.18 -14.05 9.81
C SER A 234 0.66 -15.43 9.40
N SER A 235 -0.14 -16.08 10.24
CA SER A 235 -0.83 -17.33 9.87
C SER A 235 -1.84 -17.08 8.75
N PHE A 236 -1.90 -17.99 7.77
CA PHE A 236 -2.91 -17.94 6.72
C PHE A 236 -4.29 -18.30 7.25
N VAL A 237 -5.29 -17.45 6.96
CA VAL A 237 -6.68 -17.66 7.38
C VAL A 237 -7.59 -17.56 6.15
N PRO A 238 -8.05 -18.70 5.57
CA PRO A 238 -8.84 -18.74 4.34
C PRO A 238 -10.13 -17.91 4.39
N ASP A 239 -10.72 -17.76 5.58
CA ASP A 239 -11.93 -16.96 5.79
C ASP A 239 -11.69 -15.46 5.53
N THR A 240 -10.45 -15.00 5.64
CA THR A 240 -10.09 -13.58 5.59
C THR A 240 -9.10 -13.21 4.49
N MET A 241 -8.45 -14.20 3.89
CA MET A 241 -7.39 -14.04 2.90
C MET A 241 -7.63 -15.00 1.73
N GLU A 242 -7.10 -14.66 0.57
CA GLU A 242 -7.09 -15.52 -0.61
C GLU A 242 -5.65 -15.95 -0.93
N ASN A 243 -5.46 -17.22 -1.31
CA ASN A 243 -4.18 -17.67 -1.83
C ASN A 243 -3.99 -17.10 -3.25
N GLY A 244 -2.99 -16.24 -3.43
CA GLY A 244 -2.68 -15.62 -4.72
C GLY A 244 -2.10 -16.61 -5.74
N ASP A 245 -1.58 -17.74 -5.28
CA ASP A 245 -0.90 -18.72 -6.14
C ASP A 245 -1.82 -19.87 -6.62
N GLY A 246 -3.10 -19.88 -6.22
CA GLY A 246 -4.09 -20.85 -6.70
C GLY A 246 -4.08 -22.20 -5.96
N GLU A 247 -3.99 -23.31 -6.71
CA GLU A 247 -4.24 -24.70 -6.23
C GLU A 247 -3.11 -25.34 -5.39
N PHE A 248 -2.06 -24.59 -5.05
CA PHE A 248 -1.01 -25.11 -4.17
C PHE A 248 -1.60 -25.64 -2.86
N THR A 249 -1.11 -26.79 -2.41
CA THR A 249 -1.58 -27.44 -1.19
C THR A 249 -1.27 -26.58 0.03
N VAL A 250 -2.28 -25.86 0.50
CA VAL A 250 -2.18 -25.05 1.72
C VAL A 250 -2.10 -25.97 2.93
N SER A 251 -1.04 -25.84 3.72
CA SER A 251 -0.94 -26.48 5.03
C SER A 251 -1.81 -25.74 6.06
N GLU A 252 -2.42 -26.45 7.02
CA GLU A 252 -3.16 -25.82 8.13
C GLU A 252 -2.29 -24.88 8.97
N SER A 253 -0.96 -25.03 8.92
CA SER A 253 0.01 -24.20 9.64
C SER A 253 0.80 -23.26 8.72
N ASP A 254 0.28 -22.95 7.54
CA ASP A 254 1.01 -22.12 6.59
C ASP A 254 1.02 -20.65 7.00
N HIS A 255 2.08 -19.96 6.58
CA HIS A 255 2.32 -18.57 6.89
C HIS A 255 2.37 -17.74 5.62
N VAL A 256 1.87 -16.52 5.73
CA VAL A 256 1.96 -15.52 4.67
C VAL A 256 3.42 -15.16 4.46
N LEU A 257 3.90 -15.32 3.24
CA LEU A 257 5.17 -14.76 2.81
C LEU A 257 5.04 -13.24 2.65
N CYS A 258 4.08 -12.82 1.83
CA CYS A 258 3.77 -11.42 1.58
C CYS A 258 2.34 -11.25 1.04
N THR A 259 1.78 -10.05 1.18
CA THR A 259 0.56 -9.66 0.46
C THR A 259 0.92 -9.28 -0.99
N CYS A 260 0.20 -9.83 -1.97
CA CYS A 260 0.38 -9.54 -3.40
C CYS A 260 -0.79 -8.73 -4.00
N GLU A 261 -1.97 -8.71 -3.37
CA GLU A 261 -3.07 -7.81 -3.71
C GLU A 261 -3.70 -7.24 -2.43
N LEU A 262 -3.96 -5.93 -2.41
CA LEU A 262 -4.60 -5.24 -1.29
C LEU A 262 -6.08 -5.64 -1.20
N GLY A 263 -6.55 -5.84 0.03
CA GLY A 263 -7.96 -5.97 0.34
C GLY A 263 -8.56 -4.69 0.92
N LEU A 264 -9.85 -4.76 1.23
CA LEU A 264 -10.62 -3.71 1.91
C LEU A 264 -11.45 -4.31 3.03
N LYS A 265 -11.54 -3.59 4.14
CA LYS A 265 -12.42 -3.97 5.25
C LYS A 265 -13.03 -2.75 5.91
N VAL A 266 -14.19 -2.96 6.51
CA VAL A 266 -14.81 -1.98 7.41
C VAL A 266 -14.16 -2.11 8.80
N SER A 267 -13.74 -0.98 9.35
CA SER A 267 -13.08 -0.83 10.64
C SER A 267 -14.01 -0.13 11.63
N ARG A 268 -14.88 -0.86 12.34
CA ARG A 268 -15.74 -0.27 13.39
C ARG A 268 -15.07 -0.29 14.77
N SER A 269 -15.39 0.71 15.58
CA SER A 269 -14.98 0.79 16.99
C SER A 269 -15.47 -0.43 17.79
N VAL A 270 -14.59 -0.91 18.68
CA VAL A 270 -14.73 -2.12 19.54
C VAL A 270 -15.95 -2.07 20.48
N GLN A 271 -16.62 -0.92 20.64
CA GLN A 271 -17.71 -0.75 21.61
C GLN A 271 -19.11 -1.24 21.17
N LYS A 272 -19.31 -1.61 19.90
CA LYS A 272 -20.53 -2.30 19.43
C LYS A 272 -20.14 -3.49 18.57
N ASP A 273 -20.09 -4.66 19.20
CA ASP A 273 -19.99 -5.98 18.58
C ASP A 273 -18.96 -6.12 17.45
N GLY A 274 -17.75 -5.56 17.61
CA GLY A 274 -16.53 -5.95 16.88
C GLY A 274 -16.62 -6.24 15.37
N TYR A 275 -17.62 -5.70 14.68
CA TYR A 275 -18.00 -6.17 13.36
C TYR A 275 -17.03 -5.59 12.33
N SER A 276 -16.03 -6.38 11.94
CA SER A 276 -15.19 -6.10 10.78
C SER A 276 -15.75 -6.89 9.60
N ALA A 277 -16.40 -6.19 8.68
CA ALA A 277 -16.83 -6.78 7.41
C ALA A 277 -15.66 -6.70 6.42
N ILE A 278 -15.31 -7.83 5.82
CA ILE A 278 -14.35 -7.87 4.72
C ILE A 278 -15.12 -7.56 3.44
N LEU A 279 -14.67 -6.52 2.74
CA LEU A 279 -15.24 -6.09 1.46
C LEU A 279 -14.50 -6.75 0.31
N VAL A 280 -13.17 -6.82 0.43
CA VAL A 280 -12.26 -7.49 -0.51
C VAL A 280 -11.20 -8.20 0.32
N LYS A 281 -11.03 -9.50 0.10
CA LYS A 281 -9.94 -10.25 0.75
C LYS A 281 -8.61 -9.84 0.11
N PRO A 282 -7.56 -9.59 0.90
CA PRO A 282 -6.22 -9.49 0.34
C PRO A 282 -5.81 -10.84 -0.24
N LYS A 283 -5.09 -10.82 -1.36
CA LYS A 283 -4.38 -12.01 -1.84
C LYS A 283 -2.98 -12.03 -1.26
N VAL A 284 -2.57 -13.22 -0.84
CA VAL A 284 -1.27 -13.46 -0.20
C VAL A 284 -0.54 -14.59 -0.90
N VAL A 285 0.78 -14.45 -0.97
CA VAL A 285 1.70 -15.54 -1.33
C VAL A 285 2.07 -16.28 -0.05
N LEU A 286 2.13 -17.60 -0.09
CA LEU A 286 2.43 -18.44 1.06
C LEU A 286 3.89 -18.89 1.08
N CYS A 287 4.41 -19.18 2.26
CA CYS A 287 5.77 -19.72 2.41
C CYS A 287 5.91 -21.11 1.77
N SER A 288 4.83 -21.91 1.75
CA SER A 288 4.79 -23.20 1.05
C SER A 288 4.99 -23.06 -0.45
N THR A 289 4.42 -22.04 -1.11
CA THR A 289 4.57 -21.80 -2.54
C THR A 289 6.04 -21.78 -2.95
N MET A 290 6.86 -21.05 -2.18
CA MET A 290 8.30 -20.97 -2.45
C MET A 290 9.03 -22.29 -2.21
N SER A 291 8.59 -23.07 -1.23
CA SER A 291 9.16 -24.41 -0.96
C SER A 291 8.90 -25.41 -2.09
N GLU A 292 7.85 -25.18 -2.88
CA GLU A 292 7.53 -25.98 -4.07
C GLU A 292 8.23 -25.44 -5.33
N ILE A 293 8.40 -24.11 -5.45
CA ILE A 293 9.10 -23.45 -6.55
C ILE A 293 10.62 -23.75 -6.54
N ILE A 294 11.22 -23.85 -5.35
CA ILE A 294 12.64 -24.18 -5.20
C ILE A 294 12.78 -25.71 -5.22
N PRO A 295 13.44 -26.30 -6.23
CA PRO A 295 13.68 -27.73 -6.24
C PRO A 295 14.42 -28.12 -4.95
N ARG A 296 13.88 -29.08 -4.20
CA ARG A 296 14.63 -29.70 -3.09
C ARG A 296 15.90 -30.28 -3.69
N VAL A 297 17.05 -29.69 -3.35
CA VAL A 297 18.38 -30.23 -3.68
C VAL A 297 18.60 -31.52 -2.92
#